data_AF-A0A974TVE3-F1
#
_entry.id   AF-A0A974TVE3-F1
#
_cell.length_a   1.000
_cell.length_b   1.000
_cell.length_c   1.000
_cell.angle_alpha   90.00
_cell.angle_beta   90.00
_cell.angle_gamma   90.00
#
_symmetry.space_group_name_H-M   'P 1'
#
loop_
_entity.id
_entity.type
_entity.pdbx_description
1 polymer ?
#
loop_
_entity_poly.entity_id
_entity_poly.type
_entity_poly.pdbx_seq_one_letter_code
_entity_poly.pdbx_strand_id
1 'polypeptide(L)'
;MLAAEAVRLAAIEVLCPTQAIIDQSGFPTLAGERVYDSRAVPLQDLDAGQPYTPVLALYTAESGSRLRSAISDASDRDADAVIDIVAELAVGMQDEGGQFADAMAEEDPDARLVLAALTAQVRYLLEHAPSGSLFRRVVHSVSAIEIKTFSAPELGMRWQRQTIRLHCDIRDDDFDVPDGELPEPCRTLLSGLPAQSYARAKLAALAAHFAQQAVPALKSTKLTTAPGVTGEALPQP
;
A
#
# COMPACT_ATOMS: atom_id res chain seq x y z
N MET A 1 -3.88 -5.60 -8.42
CA MET A 1 -5.03 -4.68 -8.39
C MET A 1 -4.50 -3.27 -8.20
N LEU A 2 -4.99 -2.27 -8.93
CA LEU A 2 -4.45 -0.90 -8.85
C LEU A 2 -4.86 -0.21 -7.55
N ALA A 3 -6.06 -0.53 -7.06
CA ALA A 3 -6.58 -0.06 -5.79
C ALA A 3 -5.61 -0.33 -4.62
N ALA A 4 -4.94 -1.49 -4.60
CA ALA A 4 -3.94 -1.82 -3.58
C ALA A 4 -2.73 -0.86 -3.64
N GLU A 5 -2.27 -0.49 -4.84
CA GLU A 5 -1.21 0.50 -5.02
C GLU A 5 -1.66 1.90 -4.56
N ALA A 6 -2.93 2.25 -4.80
CA ALA A 6 -3.50 3.50 -4.29
C ALA A 6 -3.47 3.56 -2.76
N VAL A 7 -3.78 2.46 -2.07
CA VAL A 7 -3.69 2.41 -0.60
C VAL A 7 -2.26 2.69 -0.13
N ARG A 8 -1.27 1.99 -0.70
CA ARG A 8 0.14 2.15 -0.32
C ARG A 8 0.64 3.57 -0.58
N LEU A 9 0.32 4.14 -1.74
CA LEU A 9 0.71 5.51 -2.09
C LEU A 9 0.01 6.56 -1.22
N ALA A 10 -1.26 6.34 -0.86
CA ALA A 10 -1.97 7.21 0.08
C ALA A 10 -1.34 7.15 1.48
N ALA A 11 -0.93 5.95 1.94
CA ALA A 11 -0.24 5.80 3.21
C ALA A 11 1.12 6.54 3.21
N ILE A 12 1.88 6.45 2.11
CA ILE A 12 3.16 7.20 1.97
C ILE A 12 2.93 8.70 2.10
N GLU A 13 1.93 9.27 1.41
CA GLU A 13 1.65 10.71 1.52
C GLU A 13 1.24 11.11 2.94
N VAL A 14 0.51 10.26 3.67
CA VAL A 14 0.12 10.55 5.06
C VAL A 14 1.33 10.51 6.01
N LEU A 15 2.23 9.54 5.83
CA LEU A 15 3.38 9.31 6.71
C LEU A 15 4.55 10.24 6.41
N CYS A 16 4.70 10.67 5.16
CA CYS A 16 5.68 11.64 4.71
C CYS A 16 5.03 12.67 3.77
N PRO A 17 4.27 13.63 4.32
CA PRO A 17 3.55 14.63 3.53
C PRO A 17 4.48 15.43 2.64
N THR A 18 4.06 15.68 1.40
CA THR A 18 4.83 16.46 0.42
C THR A 18 5.21 17.84 0.97
N GLN A 19 4.30 18.47 1.71
CA GLN A 19 4.55 19.77 2.31
C GLN A 19 5.69 19.72 3.34
N ALA A 20 5.77 18.65 4.14
CA ALA A 20 6.85 18.48 5.11
C ALA A 20 8.22 18.27 4.44
N ILE A 21 8.24 17.59 3.28
CA ILE A 21 9.45 17.46 2.45
C ILE A 21 9.89 18.82 1.92
N ILE A 22 8.96 19.60 1.37
CA ILE A 22 9.25 20.94 0.82
C ILE A 22 9.79 21.87 1.92
N ASP A 23 9.16 21.86 3.09
CA ASP A 23 9.51 22.72 4.22
C ASP A 23 10.68 22.16 5.05
N GLN A 24 11.17 20.96 4.71
CA GLN A 24 12.18 20.19 5.46
C GLN A 24 11.88 20.12 6.98
N SER A 25 10.60 20.12 7.35
CA SER A 25 10.14 20.22 8.73
C SER A 25 8.67 19.80 8.85
N GLY A 26 8.21 19.60 10.09
CA GLY A 26 6.79 19.25 10.33
C GLY A 26 6.42 17.81 9.98
N PHE A 27 7.40 16.91 9.86
CA PHE A 27 7.15 15.48 9.66
C PHE A 27 6.30 14.89 10.80
N PRO A 28 5.30 14.07 10.50
CA PRO A 28 4.36 13.59 11.51
C PRO A 28 4.86 12.37 12.30
N THR A 29 6.00 11.79 11.90
CA THR A 29 6.61 10.62 12.55
C THR A 29 8.09 10.83 12.85
N LEU A 30 8.64 9.99 13.72
CA LEU A 30 10.08 9.95 14.01
C LEU A 30 10.94 9.58 12.80
N ALA A 31 10.37 8.97 11.76
CA ALA A 31 11.11 8.63 10.54
C ALA A 31 11.47 9.87 9.69
N GLY A 32 10.82 11.01 9.93
CA GLY A 32 11.05 12.21 9.12
C GLY A 32 10.70 11.97 7.65
N GLU A 33 11.61 12.33 6.76
CA GLU A 33 11.49 12.08 5.32
C GLU A 33 11.78 10.62 4.90
N ARG A 34 12.23 9.77 5.83
CA ARG A 34 12.74 8.41 5.54
C ARG A 34 11.63 7.38 5.48
N VAL A 35 10.67 7.65 4.59
CA VAL A 35 9.54 6.77 4.28
C VAL A 35 9.70 6.24 2.86
N TYR A 36 9.96 4.95 2.77
CA TYR A 36 10.35 4.28 1.54
C TYR A 36 9.22 3.48 0.93
N ASP A 37 9.16 3.52 -0.39
CA ASP A 37 8.25 2.74 -1.19
C ASP A 37 8.93 1.47 -1.71
N SER A 38 8.49 0.31 -1.21
CA SER A 38 8.85 -1.01 -1.75
C SER A 38 10.36 -1.26 -1.83
N ARG A 39 11.14 -0.67 -0.93
CA ARG A 39 12.59 -0.80 -0.87
C ARG A 39 13.13 -0.66 0.55
N ALA A 40 14.29 -1.26 0.78
CA ALA A 40 15.05 -1.07 2.00
C ALA A 40 15.65 0.34 2.09
N VAL A 41 15.96 0.76 3.31
CA VAL A 41 16.71 1.99 3.57
C VAL A 41 18.10 1.90 2.94
N PRO A 42 18.53 2.91 2.18
CA PRO A 42 19.89 2.93 1.66
C PRO A 42 20.86 3.53 2.69
N LEU A 43 22.12 3.10 2.67
CA LEU A 43 23.13 3.49 3.66
C LEU A 43 23.33 5.02 3.76
N GLN A 44 23.25 5.73 2.64
CA GLN A 44 23.46 7.19 2.62
C GLN A 44 22.35 8.00 3.33
N ASP A 45 21.19 7.39 3.59
CA ASP A 45 20.08 8.07 4.25
C ASP A 45 20.17 7.92 5.80
N LEU A 46 21.17 7.19 6.30
CA LEU A 46 21.43 7.03 7.73
C LEU A 46 22.12 8.27 8.30
N ASP A 47 21.68 8.68 9.49
CA ASP A 47 22.33 9.72 10.29
C ASP A 47 23.49 9.12 11.09
N ALA A 48 24.72 9.30 10.60
CA ALA A 48 25.93 8.82 11.25
C ALA A 48 26.22 9.51 12.61
N GLY A 49 25.52 10.61 12.93
CA GLY A 49 25.65 11.32 14.20
C GLY A 49 24.73 10.79 15.30
N GLN A 50 23.85 9.85 15.00
CA GLN A 50 22.86 9.28 15.93
C GLN A 50 23.12 7.78 16.16
N PRO A 51 22.70 7.24 17.31
CA PRO A 51 22.85 5.80 17.59
C PRO A 51 22.04 4.93 16.62
N TYR A 52 20.97 5.47 16.04
CA TYR A 52 20.16 4.84 15.00
C TYR A 52 19.32 5.88 14.27
N THR A 53 18.85 5.50 13.09
CA THR A 53 17.97 6.29 12.24
C THR A 53 16.61 5.61 12.11
N PRO A 54 15.53 6.18 12.67
CA PRO A 54 14.20 5.65 12.45
C PRO A 54 13.79 5.75 10.98
N VAL A 55 13.25 4.66 10.42
CA VAL A 55 12.78 4.59 9.03
C VAL A 55 11.50 3.79 8.90
N LEU A 56 10.76 4.03 7.82
CA LEU A 56 9.58 3.26 7.44
C LEU A 56 9.74 2.76 6.00
N ALA A 57 9.39 1.51 5.74
CA ALA A 57 9.28 0.96 4.39
C ALA A 57 7.92 0.30 4.18
N LEU A 58 7.21 0.67 3.12
CA LEU A 58 5.86 0.21 2.84
C LEU A 58 5.82 -0.72 1.64
N TYR A 59 5.12 -1.84 1.78
CA TYR A 59 4.97 -2.87 0.76
C TYR A 59 3.50 -3.28 0.63
N THR A 60 3.04 -3.49 -0.60
CA THR A 60 1.79 -4.23 -0.83
C THR A 60 2.13 -5.71 -0.74
N ALA A 61 1.73 -6.38 0.34
CA ALA A 61 2.04 -7.78 0.56
C ALA A 61 1.11 -8.68 -0.27
N GLU A 62 -0.18 -8.40 -0.22
CA GLU A 62 -1.22 -9.18 -0.89
C GLU A 62 -2.34 -8.25 -1.37
N SER A 63 -3.08 -8.67 -2.40
CA SER A 63 -4.31 -8.01 -2.84
C SER A 63 -5.22 -9.01 -3.52
N GLY A 64 -6.53 -8.91 -3.26
CA GLY A 64 -7.52 -9.85 -3.76
C GLY A 64 -8.86 -9.17 -4.09
N SER A 65 -9.60 -9.79 -5.01
CA SER A 65 -10.99 -9.44 -5.31
C SER A 65 -11.80 -10.72 -5.44
N ARG A 66 -12.94 -10.76 -4.76
CA ARG A 66 -13.87 -11.89 -4.76
C ARG A 66 -15.29 -11.39 -4.97
N LEU A 67 -16.13 -12.22 -5.58
CA LEU A 67 -17.57 -11.92 -5.59
C LEU A 67 -18.07 -11.87 -4.15
N ARG A 68 -18.94 -10.90 -3.85
CA ARG A 68 -19.54 -10.77 -2.52
C ARG A 68 -20.31 -12.01 -2.11
N SER A 69 -20.97 -12.65 -3.08
CA SER A 69 -21.71 -13.90 -2.92
C SER A 69 -21.65 -14.75 -4.20
N ALA A 70 -21.96 -16.04 -4.08
CA ALA A 70 -22.06 -16.95 -5.23
C ALA A 70 -23.18 -16.58 -6.22
N ILE A 71 -24.15 -15.75 -5.78
CA ILE A 71 -25.24 -15.24 -6.60
C ILE A 71 -25.08 -13.75 -6.97
N SER A 72 -23.95 -13.13 -6.59
CA SER A 72 -23.66 -11.74 -6.94
C SER A 72 -23.40 -11.59 -8.44
N ASP A 73 -23.78 -10.43 -8.97
CA ASP A 73 -23.41 -10.04 -10.33
C ASP A 73 -21.88 -9.97 -10.47
N ALA A 74 -21.36 -10.13 -11.69
CA ALA A 74 -19.92 -10.18 -11.96
C ALA A 74 -19.16 -8.91 -11.51
N SER A 75 -19.86 -7.80 -11.36
CA SER A 75 -19.35 -6.50 -10.90
C SER A 75 -19.51 -6.27 -9.39
N ASP A 76 -20.30 -7.08 -8.67
CA ASP A 76 -20.50 -6.95 -7.23
C ASP A 76 -19.41 -7.72 -6.48
N ARG A 77 -18.24 -7.08 -6.39
CA ARG A 77 -17.02 -7.64 -5.82
C ARG A 77 -16.64 -6.94 -4.52
N ASP A 78 -16.15 -7.74 -3.58
CA ASP A 78 -15.43 -7.26 -2.40
C ASP A 78 -13.94 -7.37 -2.69
N ALA A 79 -13.20 -6.30 -2.44
CA ALA A 79 -11.76 -6.22 -2.63
C ALA A 79 -11.04 -6.01 -1.31
N ASP A 80 -9.86 -6.59 -1.21
CA ASP A 80 -8.98 -6.49 -0.05
C ASP A 80 -7.52 -6.26 -0.47
N ALA A 81 -6.77 -5.61 0.42
CA ALA A 81 -5.34 -5.45 0.29
C ALA A 81 -4.67 -5.61 1.65
N VAL A 82 -3.48 -6.20 1.65
CA VAL A 82 -2.61 -6.27 2.83
C VAL A 82 -1.40 -5.41 2.59
N ILE A 83 -1.17 -4.45 3.50
CA ILE A 83 0.02 -3.61 3.47
C ILE A 83 0.90 -3.94 4.67
N ASP A 84 2.16 -4.22 4.38
CA ASP A 84 3.21 -4.34 5.38
C ASP A 84 3.95 -3.00 5.48
N ILE A 85 3.93 -2.40 6.67
CA ILE A 85 4.71 -1.22 7.02
C ILE A 85 5.81 -1.68 7.97
N VAL A 86 7.04 -1.70 7.48
CA VAL A 86 8.22 -2.10 8.24
C VAL A 86 8.83 -0.87 8.90
N ALA A 87 8.73 -0.81 10.22
CA ALA A 87 9.35 0.21 11.05
C ALA A 87 10.68 -0.32 11.59
N GLU A 88 11.75 0.47 11.43
CA GLU A 88 13.11 0.06 11.79
C GLU A 88 13.88 1.20 12.43
N LEU A 89 14.81 0.84 13.32
CA LEU A 89 15.88 1.72 13.78
C LEU A 89 17.17 1.28 13.08
N ALA A 90 17.46 1.91 11.95
CA ALA A 90 18.54 1.52 11.06
C ALA A 90 19.89 2.08 11.51
N VAL A 91 20.93 1.27 11.41
CA VAL A 91 22.33 1.55 11.73
C VAL A 91 23.23 1.11 10.57
N GLY A 92 24.37 1.78 10.42
CA GLY A 92 25.39 1.36 9.48
C GLY A 92 26.17 0.18 10.07
N MET A 93 26.14 -0.96 9.39
CA MET A 93 26.91 -2.15 9.72
C MET A 93 28.03 -2.34 8.70
N GLN A 94 29.07 -3.07 9.09
CA GLN A 94 30.19 -3.41 8.22
C GLN A 94 30.48 -4.91 8.31
N ASP A 95 30.58 -5.58 7.17
CA ASP A 95 31.01 -6.97 7.04
C ASP A 95 32.13 -7.12 5.98
N GLU A 96 32.46 -8.36 5.62
CA GLU A 96 33.47 -8.67 4.59
C GLU A 96 33.08 -8.16 3.18
N GLY A 97 31.79 -7.94 2.93
CA GLY A 97 31.24 -7.45 1.66
C GLY A 97 31.11 -5.93 1.56
N GLY A 98 31.25 -5.21 2.68
CA GLY A 98 31.26 -3.75 2.71
C GLY A 98 30.34 -3.18 3.79
N GLN A 99 29.99 -1.91 3.66
CA GLN A 99 29.02 -1.27 4.57
C GLN A 99 27.60 -1.40 4.04
N PHE A 100 26.66 -1.68 4.94
CA PHE A 100 25.23 -1.81 4.63
C PHE A 100 24.38 -1.29 5.79
N ALA A 101 23.11 -1.00 5.52
CA ALA A 101 22.16 -0.61 6.56
C ALA A 101 21.46 -1.85 7.13
N ASP A 102 21.38 -1.95 8.46
CA ASP A 102 20.63 -3.00 9.17
C ASP A 102 19.97 -2.43 10.43
N ALA A 103 19.03 -3.14 11.03
CA ALA A 103 18.30 -2.70 12.23
C ALA A 103 18.88 -3.25 13.54
N MET A 104 20.16 -3.62 13.59
CA MET A 104 20.82 -4.20 14.76
C MET A 104 21.45 -3.14 15.67
N ALA A 105 20.65 -2.21 16.19
CA ALA A 105 21.12 -1.30 17.25
C ALA A 105 21.26 -2.10 18.56
N GLU A 106 22.50 -2.44 18.93
CA GLU A 106 22.84 -3.22 20.12
C GLU A 106 22.46 -2.50 21.43
N GLU A 107 22.06 -3.29 22.43
CA GLU A 107 21.96 -2.95 23.87
C GLU A 107 21.21 -1.68 24.32
N ASP A 108 20.47 -0.99 23.46
CA ASP A 108 19.68 0.18 23.88
C ASP A 108 18.24 -0.20 24.33
N PRO A 109 17.90 -0.14 25.63
CA PRO A 109 16.53 -0.34 26.10
C PRO A 109 15.56 0.74 25.58
N ASP A 110 16.04 1.95 25.33
CA ASP A 110 15.23 3.07 24.85
C ASP A 110 14.86 2.88 23.37
N ALA A 111 15.70 2.22 22.58
CA ALA A 111 15.42 1.88 21.18
C ALA A 111 14.10 1.11 21.03
N ARG A 112 13.75 0.22 21.97
CA ARG A 112 12.45 -0.47 21.94
C ARG A 112 11.27 0.47 22.17
N LEU A 113 11.41 1.46 23.03
CA LEU A 113 10.37 2.47 23.26
C LEU A 113 10.23 3.39 22.05
N VAL A 114 11.34 3.79 21.42
CA VAL A 114 11.33 4.58 20.19
C VAL A 114 10.63 3.83 19.05
N LEU A 115 10.92 2.53 18.87
CA LEU A 115 10.27 1.72 17.86
C LEU A 115 8.76 1.56 18.13
N ALA A 116 8.38 1.35 19.40
CA ALA A 116 6.96 1.30 19.79
C ALA A 116 6.26 2.65 19.53
N ALA A 117 6.92 3.77 19.80
CA ALA A 117 6.40 5.11 19.54
C ALA A 117 6.22 5.36 18.03
N LEU A 118 7.20 5.00 17.20
CA LEU A 118 7.10 5.10 15.74
C LEU A 118 5.91 4.27 15.21
N THR A 119 5.79 3.02 15.67
CA THR A 119 4.66 2.14 15.31
C THR A 119 3.31 2.75 15.73
N ALA A 120 3.23 3.32 16.94
CA ALA A 120 2.02 3.97 17.41
C ALA A 120 1.67 5.24 16.61
N GLN A 121 2.67 6.04 16.21
CA GLN A 121 2.48 7.22 15.35
C GLN A 121 1.88 6.82 13.99
N VAL A 122 2.43 5.78 13.35
CA VAL A 122 1.91 5.27 12.07
C VAL A 122 0.44 4.91 12.20
N ARG A 123 0.08 4.11 13.21
CA ARG A 123 -1.31 3.71 13.46
C ARG A 123 -2.23 4.89 13.70
N TYR A 124 -1.83 5.79 14.59
CA TYR A 124 -2.61 6.99 14.88
C TYR A 124 -2.85 7.82 13.62
N LEU A 125 -1.84 8.03 12.79
CA LEU A 125 -1.95 8.84 11.57
C LEU A 125 -2.92 8.22 10.57
N LEU A 126 -2.78 6.93 10.29
CA LEU A 126 -3.61 6.25 9.29
C LEU A 126 -5.05 6.04 9.78
N GLU A 127 -5.24 5.62 11.03
CA GLU A 127 -6.55 5.21 11.54
C GLU A 127 -7.37 6.37 12.13
N HIS A 128 -6.71 7.37 12.72
CA HIS A 128 -7.41 8.33 13.61
C HIS A 128 -7.16 9.79 13.25
N ALA A 129 -5.94 10.16 12.86
CA ALA A 129 -5.58 11.56 12.67
C ALA A 129 -6.35 12.17 11.49
N PRO A 130 -6.76 13.46 11.56
CA PRO A 130 -7.37 14.15 10.43
C PRO A 130 -6.50 14.14 9.16
N SER A 131 -5.18 14.18 9.31
CA SER A 131 -4.22 14.09 8.20
C SER A 131 -4.29 12.76 7.46
N GLY A 132 -4.73 11.68 8.09
CA GLY A 132 -4.98 10.37 7.46
C GLY A 132 -6.25 10.28 6.61
N SER A 133 -7.00 11.38 6.45
CA SER A 133 -8.25 11.39 5.67
C SER A 133 -8.06 10.95 4.22
N LEU A 134 -6.89 11.20 3.62
CA LEU A 134 -6.57 10.73 2.27
C LEU A 134 -6.50 9.20 2.21
N PHE A 135 -5.81 8.56 3.15
CA PHE A 135 -5.72 7.11 3.26
C PHE A 135 -7.10 6.47 3.49
N ARG A 136 -7.88 7.01 4.43
CA ARG A 136 -9.24 6.51 4.75
C ARG A 136 -10.29 6.81 3.67
N ARG A 137 -9.93 7.55 2.62
CA ARG A 137 -10.79 7.69 1.43
C ARG A 137 -10.64 6.51 0.48
N VAL A 138 -9.46 5.89 0.45
CA VAL A 138 -9.17 4.71 -0.38
C VAL A 138 -9.50 3.43 0.38
N VAL A 139 -9.14 3.38 1.67
CA VAL A 139 -9.45 2.26 2.58
C VAL A 139 -10.80 2.47 3.23
N HIS A 140 -11.72 1.54 3.01
CA HIS A 140 -13.04 1.58 3.63
C HIS A 140 -12.96 1.26 5.12
N SER A 141 -12.27 0.17 5.45
CA SER A 141 -12.01 -0.27 6.82
C SER A 141 -10.68 -0.99 6.91
N VAL A 142 -10.06 -0.94 8.09
CA VAL A 142 -8.95 -1.82 8.46
C VAL A 142 -9.54 -2.95 9.30
N SER A 143 -9.65 -4.15 8.73
CA SER A 143 -10.32 -5.29 9.35
C SER A 143 -9.44 -6.02 10.37
N ALA A 144 -8.12 -5.95 10.20
CA ALA A 144 -7.16 -6.49 11.16
C ALA A 144 -5.82 -5.74 11.12
N ILE A 145 -5.14 -5.73 12.28
CA ILE A 145 -3.80 -5.17 12.44
C ILE A 145 -2.94 -6.18 13.20
N GLU A 146 -1.84 -6.60 12.59
CA GLU A 146 -0.84 -7.42 13.25
C GLU A 146 0.45 -6.62 13.38
N ILE A 147 1.09 -6.64 14.56
CA ILE A 147 2.41 -6.05 14.76
C ILE A 147 3.36 -7.18 15.11
N LYS A 148 4.27 -7.51 14.19
CA LYS A 148 5.23 -8.59 14.35
C LYS A 148 6.61 -8.01 14.61
N THR A 149 7.18 -8.35 15.76
CA THR A 149 8.58 -8.05 16.04
C THR A 149 9.46 -9.02 15.27
N PHE A 150 10.46 -8.50 14.57
CA PHE A 150 11.49 -9.33 13.97
C PHE A 150 12.55 -9.63 15.04
N SER A 151 12.65 -10.90 15.45
CA SER A 151 13.66 -11.35 16.40
C SER A 151 14.02 -12.81 16.12
N ALA A 152 15.31 -13.13 16.17
CA ALA A 152 15.81 -14.51 16.20
C ALA A 152 16.64 -14.72 17.48
N PRO A 153 15.99 -14.84 18.65
CA PRO A 153 16.69 -14.97 19.93
C PRO A 153 17.63 -16.17 19.98
N GLU A 154 17.28 -17.26 19.30
CA GLU A 154 18.07 -18.49 19.19
C GLU A 154 19.41 -18.31 18.45
N LEU A 155 19.51 -17.26 17.62
CA LEU A 155 20.76 -16.87 16.95
C LEU A 155 21.46 -15.70 17.67
N GLY A 156 20.95 -15.28 18.85
CA GLY A 156 21.45 -14.12 19.59
C GLY A 156 21.18 -12.77 18.91
N MET A 157 20.46 -12.75 17.79
CA MET A 157 20.23 -11.55 16.99
C MET A 157 19.00 -10.79 17.49
N ARG A 158 19.18 -9.49 17.75
CA ARG A 158 18.14 -8.57 18.19
C ARG A 158 17.98 -7.46 17.16
N TRP A 159 16.97 -7.57 16.31
CA TRP A 159 16.61 -6.49 15.41
C TRP A 159 15.63 -5.52 16.08
N GLN A 160 15.91 -4.24 15.90
CA GLN A 160 15.02 -3.12 16.15
C GLN A 160 14.11 -2.90 14.95
N ARG A 161 13.36 -3.94 14.58
CA ARG A 161 12.43 -3.98 13.46
C ARG A 161 11.06 -4.51 13.91
N GLN A 162 10.00 -3.85 13.47
CA GLN A 162 8.62 -4.30 13.60
C GLN A 162 7.91 -4.16 12.26
N THR A 163 7.13 -5.17 11.89
CA THR A 163 6.22 -5.10 10.73
C THR A 163 4.80 -4.89 11.21
N ILE A 164 4.19 -3.78 10.82
CA ILE A 164 2.77 -3.50 10.98
C ILE A 164 2.06 -4.00 9.73
N ARG A 165 1.30 -5.08 9.85
CA ARG A 165 0.48 -5.63 8.78
C ARG A 165 -0.94 -5.12 8.93
N LEU A 166 -1.38 -4.33 7.96
CA LEU A 166 -2.75 -3.82 7.89
C LEU A 166 -3.53 -4.64 6.86
N HIS A 167 -4.63 -5.26 7.29
CA HIS A 167 -5.62 -5.86 6.41
C HIS A 167 -6.67 -4.81 6.11
N CYS A 168 -6.75 -4.38 4.85
CA CYS A 168 -7.59 -3.28 4.40
C CYS A 168 -8.71 -3.81 3.51
N ASP A 169 -9.96 -3.49 3.87
CA ASP A 169 -11.09 -3.64 2.98
C ASP A 169 -11.14 -2.40 2.08
N ILE A 170 -11.18 -2.61 0.77
CA ILE A 170 -11.06 -1.56 -0.23
C ILE A 170 -12.16 -1.71 -1.29
N ARG A 171 -12.33 -0.66 -2.10
CA ARG A 171 -13.11 -0.78 -3.34
C ARG A 171 -12.27 -1.46 -4.40
N ASP A 172 -12.92 -2.29 -5.21
CA ASP A 172 -12.29 -2.88 -6.39
C ASP A 172 -11.99 -1.81 -7.45
N ASP A 173 -11.15 -2.17 -8.41
CA ASP A 173 -10.81 -1.33 -9.55
C ASP A 173 -12.07 -1.11 -10.43
N ASP A 174 -12.46 0.15 -10.63
CA ASP A 174 -13.54 0.50 -11.58
C ASP A 174 -12.95 1.00 -12.89
N PHE A 175 -13.02 0.13 -13.91
CA PHE A 175 -12.50 0.38 -15.24
C PHE A 175 -13.51 1.05 -16.19
N ASP A 176 -14.72 1.39 -15.73
CA ASP A 176 -15.69 2.16 -16.53
C ASP A 176 -15.31 3.65 -16.56
N VAL A 177 -14.20 3.93 -17.26
CA VAL A 177 -13.58 5.26 -17.35
C VAL A 177 -13.25 5.61 -18.80
N PRO A 178 -13.16 6.91 -19.14
CA PRO A 178 -12.70 7.33 -20.46
C PRO A 178 -11.32 6.76 -20.82
N ASP A 179 -11.11 6.51 -22.12
CA ASP A 179 -9.84 5.97 -22.63
C ASP A 179 -8.64 6.81 -22.17
N GLY A 180 -7.66 6.14 -21.57
CA GLY A 180 -6.41 6.73 -21.10
C GLY A 180 -6.48 7.36 -19.70
N GLU A 181 -7.62 7.32 -19.03
CA GLU A 181 -7.71 7.67 -17.60
C GLU A 181 -7.36 6.48 -16.69
N LEU A 182 -6.97 6.79 -15.45
CA LEU A 182 -6.84 5.76 -14.42
C LEU A 182 -8.22 5.28 -13.96
N PRO A 183 -8.36 3.98 -13.66
CA PRO A 183 -9.49 3.44 -12.92
C PRO A 183 -9.67 4.09 -11.53
N GLU A 184 -10.87 4.04 -10.97
CA GLU A 184 -11.03 4.28 -9.52
C GLU A 184 -10.44 3.11 -8.73
N PRO A 185 -9.89 3.35 -7.51
CA PRO A 185 -9.81 4.61 -6.78
C PRO A 185 -8.56 5.46 -7.12
N CYS A 186 -7.70 5.00 -8.02
CA CYS A 186 -6.46 5.69 -8.38
C CYS A 186 -6.70 7.09 -8.94
N ARG A 187 -7.76 7.28 -9.73
CA ARG A 187 -8.15 8.59 -10.25
C ARG A 187 -8.54 9.58 -9.16
N THR A 188 -9.44 9.18 -8.25
CA THR A 188 -9.80 10.01 -7.10
C THR A 188 -8.58 10.37 -6.25
N LEU A 189 -7.71 9.40 -5.98
CA LEU A 189 -6.47 9.64 -5.23
C LEU A 189 -5.56 10.65 -5.96
N LEU A 190 -5.32 10.47 -7.25
CA LEU A 190 -4.51 11.38 -8.08
C LEU A 190 -5.00 12.84 -7.98
N SER A 191 -6.33 13.04 -7.99
CA SER A 191 -6.93 14.38 -7.88
C SER A 191 -6.71 15.03 -6.52
N GLY A 192 -6.64 14.24 -5.45
CA GLY A 192 -6.49 14.71 -4.07
C GLY A 192 -5.05 14.94 -3.63
N LEU A 193 -4.07 14.51 -4.44
CA LEU A 193 -2.66 14.59 -4.11
C LEU A 193 -2.03 15.94 -4.51
N PRO A 194 -1.10 16.48 -3.68
CA PRO A 194 -0.33 17.68 -4.03
C PRO A 194 0.38 17.54 -5.38
N ALA A 195 0.51 18.65 -6.11
CA ALA A 195 1.08 18.64 -7.47
C ALA A 195 2.51 18.08 -7.53
N GLN A 196 3.30 18.31 -6.49
CA GLN A 196 4.70 17.87 -6.40
C GLN A 196 4.87 16.54 -5.65
N SER A 197 3.77 15.84 -5.33
CA SER A 197 3.89 14.66 -4.50
C SER A 197 4.51 13.47 -5.22
N TYR A 198 5.29 12.70 -4.46
CA TYR A 198 5.83 11.42 -4.91
C TYR A 198 4.71 10.49 -5.39
N ALA A 199 3.64 10.37 -4.60
CA ALA A 199 2.50 9.52 -4.92
C ALA A 199 1.82 9.93 -6.24
N ARG A 200 1.70 11.24 -6.50
CA ARG A 200 1.12 11.76 -7.75
C ARG A 200 1.99 11.42 -8.94
N ALA A 201 3.32 11.57 -8.81
CA ALA A 201 4.26 11.20 -9.87
C ALA A 201 4.19 9.70 -10.20
N LYS A 202 4.04 8.83 -9.20
CA LYS A 202 3.88 7.38 -9.41
C LYS A 202 2.55 7.01 -10.06
N LEU A 203 1.44 7.62 -9.64
CA LEU A 203 0.15 7.42 -10.30
C LEU A 203 0.15 7.97 -11.74
N ALA A 204 0.82 9.10 -12.01
CA ALA A 204 0.96 9.61 -13.36
C ALA A 204 1.79 8.66 -14.25
N ALA A 205 2.86 8.08 -13.72
CA ALA A 205 3.63 7.06 -14.42
C ALA A 205 2.78 5.79 -14.69
N LEU A 206 1.95 5.39 -13.73
CA LEU A 206 0.98 4.29 -13.90
C LEU A 206 -0.03 4.62 -15.02
N ALA A 207 -0.57 5.83 -15.05
CA ALA A 207 -1.55 6.28 -16.06
C ALA A 207 -0.98 6.19 -17.48
N ALA A 208 0.32 6.46 -17.64
CA ALA A 208 0.99 6.37 -18.94
C ALA A 208 1.00 4.94 -19.54
N HIS A 209 0.81 3.90 -18.72
CA HIS A 209 0.66 2.52 -19.20
C HIS A 209 -0.74 2.25 -19.77
N PHE A 210 -1.78 2.96 -19.31
CA PHE A 210 -3.15 2.82 -19.80
C PHE A 210 -3.41 3.59 -21.10
N ALA A 211 -2.77 4.76 -21.26
CA ALA A 211 -2.93 5.61 -22.45
C ALA A 211 -2.46 4.95 -23.77
N GLN A 212 -1.69 3.86 -23.70
CA GLN A 212 -1.13 3.18 -24.88
C GLN A 212 -2.01 2.06 -25.44
N GLN A 213 -3.13 1.72 -24.80
CA GLN A 213 -4.00 0.62 -25.20
C GLN A 213 -5.37 1.15 -25.66
N ALA A 214 -5.49 1.54 -26.92
CA ALA A 214 -6.81 1.74 -27.53
C ALA A 214 -7.50 0.37 -27.69
N VAL A 215 -8.55 0.11 -26.91
CA VAL A 215 -9.33 -1.12 -27.05
C VAL A 215 -10.16 -0.99 -28.33
N PRO A 216 -9.96 -1.83 -29.37
CA PRO A 216 -10.71 -1.71 -30.60
C PRO A 216 -12.20 -1.98 -30.34
N ALA A 217 -13.06 -1.05 -30.75
CA ALA A 217 -14.50 -1.19 -30.59
C ALA A 217 -15.03 -2.50 -31.21
N LEU A 218 -15.87 -3.20 -30.46
CA LEU A 218 -16.44 -4.47 -30.88
C LEU A 218 -17.47 -4.23 -32.01
N LYS A 219 -17.10 -4.58 -33.24
CA LYS A 219 -17.88 -4.20 -34.45
C LYS A 219 -19.17 -4.99 -34.63
N SER A 220 -19.23 -6.24 -34.17
CA SER A 220 -20.44 -7.06 -34.24
C SER A 220 -20.34 -8.29 -33.34
N THR A 221 -21.42 -8.64 -32.65
CA THR A 221 -21.61 -9.94 -31.99
C THR A 221 -22.54 -10.82 -32.83
N LYS A 222 -22.17 -12.09 -33.03
CA LYS A 222 -23.07 -13.13 -33.54
C LYS A 222 -23.34 -14.12 -32.40
N LEU A 223 -24.57 -14.17 -31.93
CA LEU A 223 -25.06 -15.19 -31.01
C LEU A 223 -25.70 -16.30 -31.82
N THR A 224 -25.01 -17.43 -31.97
CA THR A 224 -25.61 -18.66 -32.50
C THR A 224 -26.32 -19.39 -31.38
N THR A 225 -27.65 -19.28 -31.32
CA THR A 225 -28.47 -20.22 -30.57
C THR A 225 -28.51 -21.53 -31.35
N ALA A 226 -28.19 -22.65 -30.68
CA ALA A 226 -28.49 -23.96 -31.26
C ALA A 226 -30.00 -24.04 -31.55
N PRO A 227 -30.43 -24.69 -32.65
CA PRO A 227 -31.86 -24.85 -32.92
C PRO A 227 -32.49 -25.56 -31.72
N GLY A 228 -33.47 -24.89 -31.11
CA GLY A 228 -34.20 -25.40 -29.97
C GLY A 228 -34.76 -26.78 -30.28
N VAL A 229 -34.53 -27.74 -29.39
CA VAL A 229 -35.32 -28.96 -29.34
C VAL A 229 -36.76 -28.48 -29.09
N THR A 230 -37.58 -28.52 -30.13
CA THR A 230 -39.03 -28.37 -30.00
C THR A 230 -39.48 -29.44 -29.01
N GLY A 231 -39.91 -29.00 -27.82
CA GLY A 231 -40.53 -29.88 -26.84
C GLY A 231 -41.72 -30.57 -27.48
N GLU A 232 -41.63 -31.89 -27.64
CA GLU A 232 -42.76 -32.75 -27.94
C GLU A 232 -43.78 -32.56 -26.80
N ALA A 233 -45.01 -32.20 -27.15
CA ALA A 233 -46.08 -32.04 -26.19
C ALA A 233 -46.32 -33.37 -25.47
N LEU A 234 -46.29 -33.35 -24.14
CA LEU A 234 -46.71 -34.47 -23.30
C LEU A 234 -48.15 -34.85 -23.67
N PRO A 235 -48.46 -36.12 -24.01
CA PRO A 235 -49.83 -36.56 -24.18
C PRO A 235 -50.52 -36.55 -22.81
N GLN A 236 -51.63 -35.83 -22.71
CA GLN A 236 -52.48 -35.83 -21.52
C GLN A 236 -53.24 -37.16 -21.39
N PRO A 237 -53.33 -37.77 -20.19
CA PRO A 237 -54.43 -38.64 -19.82
C PRO A 237 -55.66 -37.85 -19.34
#